data_AF-A0A914UKW0-F1
#
_entry.id   AF-A0A914UKW0-F1
#
_cell.length_a   1.000
_cell.length_b   1.000
_cell.length_c   1.000
_cell.angle_alpha   90.00
_cell.angle_beta   90.00
_cell.angle_gamma   90.00
#
_symmetry.space_group_name_H-M   'P 1'
#
loop_
_entity.id
_entity.type
_entity.pdbx_description
1 polymer ?
#
loop_
_entity_poly.entity_id
_entity_poly.type
_entity_poly.pdbx_seq_one_letter_code
_entity_poly.pdbx_strand_id
1 'polypeptide(L)' 'MDQQITRELAAQTGISYDLVHFLRDEFKKFGRNPLDSSIEILAIENGLDEDAVKALYTMHAEYMRKMDGLAEQKRGMF' A
#
# COMPACT_ATOMS: atom_id res chain seq x y z
N MET A 1 10.96 9.87 -0.31
CA MET A 1 10.59 8.53 -0.80
C MET A 1 9.15 8.19 -0.47
N ASP A 2 8.74 8.28 0.80
CA ASP A 2 7.39 7.83 1.21
C ASP A 2 6.21 8.62 0.60
N GLN A 3 6.31 9.95 0.55
CA GLN A 3 5.26 10.80 -0.04
C GLN A 3 5.09 10.61 -1.56
N GLN A 4 6.17 10.26 -2.25
CA GLN A 4 6.12 10.02 -3.70
C GLN A 4 5.34 8.73 -3.99
N ILE A 5 5.58 7.68 -3.20
CA ILE A 5 4.85 6.40 -3.29
C ILE A 5 3.36 6.61 -3.03
N THR A 6 3.00 7.41 -2.01
CA THR A 6 1.61 7.75 -1.74
C THR A 6 0.95 8.46 -2.93
N ARG A 7 1.66 9.40 -3.58
CA ARG A 7 1.15 10.09 -4.77
C ARG A 7 0.97 9.16 -5.96
N GLU A 8 1.94 8.28 -6.22
CA GLU A 8 1.88 7.32 -7.32
C GLU A 8 0.74 6.30 -7.14
N LEU A 9 0.53 5.82 -5.91
CA LEU A 9 -0.57 4.90 -5.59
C LEU A 9 -1.92 5.60 -5.70
N ALA A 10 -2.06 6.83 -5.19
CA ALA A 10 -3.27 7.64 -5.33
C ALA A 10 -3.62 7.89 -6.81
N ALA A 11 -2.62 8.23 -7.63
CA ALA A 11 -2.82 8.47 -9.06
C ALA A 11 -3.23 7.20 -9.84
N GLN A 12 -2.71 6.03 -9.46
CA GLN A 12 -3.01 4.77 -10.16
C GLN A 12 -4.34 4.13 -9.72
N THR A 13 -4.74 4.33 -8.47
CA THR A 13 -5.96 3.73 -7.90
C THR A 13 -7.16 4.66 -7.93
N GLY A 14 -6.95 5.96 -8.18
CA GLY A 14 -8.00 6.98 -8.08
C GLY A 14 -8.43 7.28 -6.64
N ILE A 15 -7.75 6.71 -5.64
CA ILE A 15 -8.02 6.91 -4.22
C ILE A 15 -7.39 8.22 -3.76
N SER A 16 -8.07 8.94 -2.84
CA SER A 16 -7.54 10.18 -2.27
C SER A 16 -6.20 9.98 -1.57
N TYR A 17 -5.29 10.94 -1.72
CA TYR A 17 -3.95 10.90 -1.14
C TYR A 17 -3.97 10.64 0.37
N ASP A 18 -4.86 11.31 1.12
CA ASP A 18 -4.97 11.16 2.57
C ASP A 18 -5.36 9.73 2.97
N LEU A 19 -6.23 9.10 2.17
CA LEU A 19 -6.68 7.74 2.43
C LEU A 19 -5.60 6.72 2.07
N VAL A 20 -4.89 6.91 0.94
CA VAL A 20 -3.69 6.12 0.61
C VAL A 20 -2.64 6.25 1.71
N HIS A 21 -2.41 7.46 2.23
CA HIS A 21 -1.45 7.69 3.31
C HIS A 21 -1.84 6.92 4.58
N PHE A 22 -3.10 6.99 4.99
CA PHE A 22 -3.63 6.25 6.13
C PHE A 22 -3.48 4.73 5.96
N LEU A 23 -3.91 4.18 4.82
CA LEU A 23 -3.85 2.73 4.55
C LEU A 23 -2.42 2.20 4.54
N ARG A 24 -1.46 2.99 4.04
CA ARG A 24 -0.02 2.66 4.08
C ARG A 24 0.53 2.71 5.50
N ASP A 25 0.09 3.65 6.32
CA ASP A 25 0.51 3.74 7.72
C ASP A 25 0.04 2.52 8.52
N GLU A 26 -1.20 2.10 8.30
CA GLU A 26 -1.75 0.86 8.87
C GLU A 26 -0.98 -0.37 8.40
N PHE A 27 -0.66 -0.46 7.10
CA PHE A 27 0.16 -1.55 6.56
C PHE A 27 1.54 -1.63 7.24
N LYS A 28 2.19 -0.48 7.49
CA LYS A 28 3.49 -0.42 8.19
C LYS A 28 3.41 -0.88 9.64
N LYS A 29 2.32 -0.55 10.35
CA LYS A 29 2.14 -0.95 11.75
C LYS A 29 2.01 -2.46 11.91
N PHE A 30 1.28 -3.11 11.01
CA PHE A 30 1.01 -4.54 11.09
C PHE A 30 1.97 -5.40 10.25
N GLY A 31 2.69 -4.80 9.30
CA GLY A 31 3.62 -5.50 8.40
C GLY A 31 2.96 -6.50 7.45
N ARG A 32 1.62 -6.44 7.29
CA ARG A 32 0.84 -7.38 6.48
C ARG A 32 -0.37 -6.68 5.86
N ASN A 33 -0.87 -7.25 4.76
CA ASN A 33 -2.14 -6.82 4.19
C ASN A 33 -3.27 -7.01 5.22
N PRO A 34 -4.26 -6.10 5.27
CA PRO A 34 -5.47 -6.32 6.05
C PRO A 34 -6.23 -7.56 5.56
N LEU A 35 -7.10 -8.09 6.42
CA LEU A 35 -8.03 -9.15 6.02
C LEU A 35 -9.03 -8.64 4.97
N ASP A 36 -9.53 -9.50 4.09
CA ASP A 36 -10.55 -9.13 3.10
C ASP A 36 -11.76 -8.43 3.73
N SER A 37 -12.25 -8.92 4.89
CA SER A 37 -13.35 -8.27 5.61
C SER A 37 -13.02 -6.85 6.08
N SER A 38 -11.75 -6.57 6.41
CA SER A 38 -11.32 -5.22 6.77
C SER A 38 -11.22 -4.31 5.54
N ILE A 39 -10.84 -4.87 4.38
CA ILE A 39 -10.79 -4.14 3.12
C ILE A 39 -12.20 -3.75 2.66
N GLU A 40 -13.16 -4.68 2.76
CA GLU A 40 -14.57 -4.43 2.46
C GLU A 40 -15.14 -3.30 3.34
N ILE A 41 -14.90 -3.35 4.66
CA ILE A 41 -15.33 -2.30 5.60
C ILE A 41 -14.71 -0.95 5.23
N LEU A 42 -13.40 -0.90 4.97
CA LEU A 42 -12.71 0.33 4.58
C LEU A 42 -13.24 0.90 3.27
N ALA A 43 -13.55 0.03 2.30
CA ALA A 43 -14.13 0.45 1.04
C ALA A 43 -15.51 1.08 1.25
N ILE A 44 -16.40 0.41 2.01
CA ILE A 44 -17.75 0.92 2.31
C ILE A 44 -17.70 2.23 3.10
N GLU A 45 -16.90 2.31 4.17
CA GLU A 45 -16.80 3.50 5.04
C GLU A 45 -16.30 4.73 4.30
N ASN A 46 -15.48 4.54 3.26
CA ASN A 46 -14.89 5.63 2.48
C ASN A 46 -15.57 5.84 1.11
N GLY A 47 -16.64 5.10 0.81
CA GLY A 47 -17.32 5.15 -0.49
C GLY A 47 -16.41 4.78 -1.67
N LEU A 48 -15.45 3.90 -1.42
CA LEU A 48 -14.52 3.39 -2.41
C LEU A 48 -14.99 2.05 -2.98
N ASP A 49 -14.43 1.74 -4.15
CA ASP A 49 -14.51 0.42 -4.74
C ASP A 49 -13.55 -0.55 -4.03
N GLU A 50 -14.03 -1.74 -3.67
CA GLU A 50 -13.24 -2.74 -2.95
C GLU A 50 -12.03 -3.21 -3.78
N ASP A 51 -12.21 -3.40 -5.10
CA ASP A 51 -11.14 -3.78 -6.01
C ASP A 51 -10.04 -2.71 -6.07
N ALA A 52 -10.41 -1.42 -6.00
CA ALA A 52 -9.43 -0.33 -5.92
C ALA A 52 -8.59 -0.39 -4.63
N VAL A 53 -9.22 -0.70 -3.48
CA VAL A 53 -8.52 -0.84 -2.20
C VAL A 53 -7.63 -2.09 -2.20
N LYS A 54 -8.08 -3.21 -2.76
CA LYS A 54 -7.27 -4.43 -2.93
C LYS A 54 -6.06 -4.19 -3.85
N ALA A 55 -6.27 -3.47 -4.94
CA ALA A 55 -5.20 -3.08 -5.85
C ALA A 55 -4.14 -2.23 -5.14
N LEU A 56 -4.57 -1.25 -4.32
CA LEU A 56 -3.66 -0.41 -3.53
C LEU A 56 -2.76 -1.22 -2.61
N TYR A 57 -3.32 -2.16 -1.84
CA TYR A 57 -2.55 -3.00 -0.92
C TYR A 57 -1.61 -3.95 -1.66
N THR A 58 -2.05 -4.51 -2.79
CA THR A 58 -1.21 -5.37 -3.64
C THR A 58 -0.02 -4.60 -4.17
N MET A 59 -0.25 -3.44 -4.78
CA MET A 59 0.82 -2.59 -5.30
C MET A 59 1.77 -2.11 -4.21
N HIS A 60 1.23 -1.76 -3.03
CA HIS A 60 2.07 -1.35 -1.91
C HIS A 60 2.96 -2.49 -1.40
N ALA A 61 2.43 -3.71 -1.30
CA ALA A 61 3.20 -4.89 -0.90
C ALA A 61 4.28 -5.25 -1.94
N GLU A 62 3.99 -5.16 -3.23
CA GLU A 62 4.98 -5.35 -4.29
C GLU A 62 6.10 -4.32 -4.24
N TYR A 63 5.76 -3.05 -3.98
CA TYR A 63 6.75 -2.00 -3.80
C TYR A 63 7.67 -2.28 -2.61
N MET A 64 7.09 -2.69 -1.48
CA MET A 64 7.87 -3.05 -0.29
C MET A 64 8.80 -4.24 -0.57
N ARG A 65 8.33 -5.28 -1.26
CA ARG A 65 9.19 -6.42 -1.68
C ARG A 65 10.32 -6.00 -2.62
N LYS A 66 10.07 -5.12 -3.59
CA LYS A 66 11.12 -4.59 -4.47
C LYS A 66 12.17 -3.81 -3.69
N MET A 67 11.74 -2.98 -2.74
CA MET A 67 12.65 -2.22 -1.88
C MET A 67 13.47 -3.12 -0.94
N ASP A 68 12.84 -4.15 -0.38
CA ASP A 68 13.48 -5.12 0.51
C ASP A 68 14.49 -6.00 -0.27
N GLY A 69 14.10 -6.53 -1.43
CA GLY A 69 14.99 -7.29 -2.31
C GLY A 69 16.17 -6.48 -2.86
N LEU A 70 15.98 -5.18 -3.14
CA LEU A 70 17.08 -4.27 -3.48
C LEU A 70 18.02 -4.01 -2.30
N ALA A 71 17.49 -4.00 -1.06
CA ALA A 71 18.29 -3.85 0.15
C ALA A 71 19.15 -5.09 0.42
N GLU A 72 18.62 -6.30 0.17
CA GLU A 72 19.38 -7.56 0.27
C GLU A 72 20.49 -7.66 -0.79
N GLN A 73 20.21 -7.27 -2.03
CA GLN A 73 21.18 -7.34 -3.12
C GLN A 73 22.40 -6.41 -2.90
N LYS A 74 22.20 -5.26 -2.23
CA LYS A 74 23.31 -4.38 -1.82
C LYS A 74 24.11 -4.92 -0.62
N ARG A 75 23.53 -5.79 0.19
CA ARG A 75 24.17 -6.35 1.40
C ARG A 75 25.06 -7.56 1.11
N GLY A 76 24.80 -8.28 0.02
CA GLY A 76 25.64 -9.38 -0.45
C GLY A 76 26.81 -8.98 -1.35
N MET A 77 27.09 -7.68 -1.50
CA MET A 77 28.14 -7.14 -2.39
C MET A 77 29.38 -6.62 -1.63
N PHE A 78 29.53 -6.98 -0.35
CA PHE A 78 30.70 -6.69 0.48
C PHE A 78 31.40 -7.98 0.90
#